data_AF-A0A352S0W8-F1
#
_entry.id   AF-A0A352S0W8-F1
#
_cell.length_a   1.000
_cell.length_b   1.000
_cell.length_c   1.000
_cell.angle_alpha   90.00
_cell.angle_beta   90.00
_cell.angle_gamma   90.00
#
_symmetry.space_group_name_H-M   'P 1'
#
loop_
_entity.id
_entity.type
_entity.pdbx_description
1 polymer ?
#
loop_
_entity_poly.entity_id
_entity_poly.type
_entity_poly.pdbx_seq_one_letter_code
_entity_poly.pdbx_strand_id
1 'polypeptide(L)' 'GEVKGDGQFSVVWKTPKPVRAQPWSPFIAGNEGKADKVAGN' A
#
# COMPACT_ATOMS: atom_id res chain seq x y z
N GLY A 1 9.50 -4.92 12.34
CA GLY A 1 9.46 -6.39 12.38
C GLY A 1 10.84 -6.85 12.72
N GLU A 2 10.96 -7.82 13.62
CA GLU A 2 12.27 -8.42 13.94
C GLU A 2 12.69 -9.35 12.81
N VAL A 3 13.98 -9.32 12.47
CA VAL A 3 14.58 -10.20 11.46
C VAL A 3 15.05 -11.47 12.17
N LYS A 4 14.61 -12.63 11.68
CA LYS A 4 14.97 -13.94 12.23
C LYS A 4 16.32 -14.41 11.66
N GLY A 5 16.97 -15.36 12.35
CA GLY A 5 18.26 -15.93 11.92
C GLY A 5 18.21 -16.69 10.59
N ASP A 6 17.01 -17.01 10.09
CA ASP A 6 16.75 -17.63 8.79
C ASP A 6 16.37 -16.61 7.69
N GLY A 7 16.47 -15.31 7.98
CA GLY A 7 16.18 -14.22 7.04
C GLY A 7 14.70 -13.86 6.91
N GLN A 8 13.81 -14.50 7.66
CA GLN A 8 12.39 -14.18 7.64
C GLN A 8 12.05 -13.00 8.58
N PHE A 9 10.95 -12.30 8.31
CA PHE A 9 10.48 -11.18 9.15
C PHE A 9 9.31 -11.59 10.06
N SER A 10 9.33 -11.13 11.31
CA SER A 10 8.17 -11.23 12.21
C SER A 10 7.18 -10.08 11.97
N VAL A 11 5.89 -10.41 11.84
CA VAL A 11 4.80 -9.43 11.78
C VAL A 11 4.48 -8.96 13.21
N VAL A 12 4.76 -7.70 13.50
CA VAL A 12 4.52 -7.10 14.84
C VAL A 12 3.29 -6.20 14.89
N TRP A 13 2.70 -5.87 13.74
CA TRP A 13 1.45 -5.12 13.65
C TRP A 13 0.74 -5.42 12.31
N LYS A 14 -0.59 -5.26 12.29
CA LYS A 14 -1.42 -5.41 11.09
C LYS A 14 -2.64 -4.50 11.17
N THR A 15 -3.17 -4.10 10.02
CA THR A 15 -4.43 -3.35 9.98
C THR A 15 -5.63 -4.27 10.27
N PRO A 16 -6.74 -3.75 10.83
CA PRO A 16 -7.94 -4.56 11.07
C PRO A 16 -8.62 -5.04 9.78
N LYS A 17 -8.45 -4.30 8.69
CA LYS A 17 -9.06 -4.57 7.37
C LYS A 17 -8.03 -4.34 6.26
N PRO A 18 -8.24 -4.94 5.08
CA PRO A 18 -7.45 -4.62 3.90
C PRO A 18 -7.46 -3.12 3.61
N VAL A 19 -6.31 -2.56 3.29
CA VAL A 19 -6.18 -1.15 2.87
C VAL A 19 -6.22 -1.11 1.35
N ARG A 20 -7.17 -0.34 0.78
CA ARG A 20 -7.24 -0.12 -0.66
C ARG A 20 -6.07 0.75 -1.10
N ALA A 21 -5.38 0.32 -2.15
CA ALA A 21 -4.35 1.14 -2.79
C ALA A 21 -4.98 2.43 -3.35
N GLN A 22 -4.39 3.56 -2.99
CA GLN A 22 -4.65 4.83 -3.66
C GLN A 22 -3.70 4.96 -4.87
N PRO A 23 -4.02 5.81 -5.85
CA PRO A 23 -3.05 6.21 -6.88
C PRO A 23 -1.80 6.79 -6.22
N TRP A 24 -0.75 6.98 -7.04
CA TRP A 24 0.52 7.51 -6.56
C TRP A 24 0.30 8.87 -5.89
N SER A 25 1.25 9.31 -5.06
CA SER A 25 1.14 10.60 -4.37
C SER A 25 0.78 11.74 -5.35
N PRO A 26 -0.12 12.69 -4.98
CA PRO A 26 -0.46 13.81 -5.84
C PRO A 26 0.73 14.72 -6.16
N PHE A 27 1.84 14.56 -5.44
CA PHE A 27 3.06 15.34 -5.63
C PHE A 27 4.03 14.72 -6.65
N ILE A 28 3.67 13.61 -7.28
CA ILE A 28 4.48 12.96 -8.33
C ILE A 28 3.94 13.35 -9.69
N ALA A 29 4.83 13.86 -10.56
CA ALA A 29 4.51 14.22 -11.93
C ALA A 29 3.91 13.01 -12.69
N GLY A 30 2.86 13.24 -13.47
CA GLY A 30 2.17 12.18 -14.22
C GLY A 30 1.12 11.39 -13.42
N ASN A 31 0.80 11.83 -12.21
CA ASN A 31 -0.35 11.32 -11.45
C ASN A 31 -1.64 12.14 -11.69
N GLU A 32 -1.55 13.24 -12.43
CA GLU A 32 -2.68 14.11 -12.79
C GLU A 32 -3.77 13.29 -13.52
N GLY A 33 -4.94 13.17 -12.90
CA GLY A 33 -6.11 12.52 -13.51
C GLY A 33 -6.31 11.04 -13.20
N LYS A 34 -5.45 10.40 -12.37
CA LYS A 34 -5.73 9.05 -11.88
C LYS A 34 -6.80 9.09 -10.77
N ALA A 35 -7.95 8.46 -11.02
CA ALA A 35 -9.02 8.38 -10.04
C ALA A 35 -8.65 7.49 -8.85
N ASP A 36 -8.98 7.94 -7.63
CA ASP A 36 -8.82 7.16 -6.38
C ASP A 36 -9.55 5.81 -6.42
N LYS A 37 -10.61 5.74 -7.22
CA LYS A 37 -11.36 4.52 -7.47
C LYS A 37 -11.34 4.22 -8.97
N VAL A 38 -10.80 3.07 -9.36
CA VAL A 38 -11.11 2.45 -10.66
C VAL A 38 -12.64 2.42 -10.79
N ALA A 39 -13.14 2.97 -11.91
CA ALA A 39 -14.54 2.90 -12.25
C ALA A 39 -14.93 1.41 -12.33
N GLY A 40 -15.84 0.99 -11.44
CA GLY A 40 -16.39 -0.35 -11.47
C GLY A 40 -17.19 -0.52 -12.76
N ASN A 41 -17.01 -1.67 -13.41
CA ASN A 41 -17.80 -2.11 -14.55
C ASN A 41 -19.17 -2.64 -14.10
#